data_AF-A0A379WYI9-F1
#
_entry.id   AF-A0A379WYI9-F1
#
_cell.length_a   1.000
_cell.length_b   1.000
_cell.length_c   1.000
_cell.angle_alpha   90.00
_cell.angle_beta   90.00
_cell.angle_gamma   90.00
#
_symmetry.space_group_name_H-M   'P 1'
#
loop_
_entity.id
_entity.type
_entity.pdbx_description
1 polymer ?
#
loop_
_entity_poly.entity_id
_entity_poly.type
_entity_poly.pdbx_seq_one_letter_code
_entity_poly.pdbx_strand_id
1 'polypeptide(L)' 'MLPGVVQVPYNGQPIVLMNDAQTTGGYPRIACIIEADMYHLAQIPLGQPIHFVQCSLEEALNARRERQRYLEQLTLATSA' A
#
# COMPACT_ATOMS: atom_id res chain seq x y z
N MET A 1 10.66 7.91 5.27
CA MET A 1 9.94 6.66 4.96
C MET A 1 8.51 7.04 4.68
N LEU A 2 7.89 6.34 3.73
CA LEU A 2 6.51 6.56 3.31
C LEU A 2 5.69 5.31 3.64
N PRO A 3 4.36 5.43 3.79
CA PRO A 3 3.48 4.28 3.91
C PRO A 3 3.64 3.30 2.74
N GLY A 4 3.48 2.01 3.01
CA GLY A 4 3.63 0.92 2.04
C GLY A 4 5.03 0.33 1.95
N VAL A 5 6.07 0.99 2.49
CA VAL A 5 7.42 0.41 2.56
C VAL A 5 7.41 -0.83 3.44
N VAL A 6 8.02 -1.92 2.96
CA VAL A 6 8.19 -3.18 3.69
C VAL A 6 9.64 -3.29 4.16
N GLN A 7 9.83 -3.17 5.48
CA GLN A 7 11.13 -3.27 6.14
C GLN A 7 11.38 -4.67 6.69
N VAL A 8 12.64 -5.11 6.71
CA VAL A 8 13.02 -6.41 7.29
C VAL A 8 14.11 -6.19 8.36
N PRO A 9 13.78 -6.28 9.66
CA PRO A 9 14.76 -6.23 10.74
C PRO A 9 15.63 -7.49 10.83
N TYR A 10 16.57 -7.51 11.78
CA TYR A 10 17.48 -8.64 12.01
C TYR A 10 16.80 -9.98 12.32
N ASN A 11 15.56 -9.97 12.81
CA ASN A 11 14.77 -11.18 13.05
C ASN A 11 14.11 -11.76 11.78
N GLY A 12 14.28 -11.11 10.63
CA GLY A 12 13.77 -11.57 9.33
C GLY A 12 12.26 -11.39 9.13
N GLN A 13 11.51 -10.85 10.09
CA GLN A 13 10.06 -10.69 10.00
C GLN A 13 9.68 -9.36 9.34
N PRO A 14 8.96 -9.35 8.21
CA PRO A 14 8.60 -8.11 7.52
C PRO A 14 7.68 -7.20 8.35
N ILE A 15 7.93 -5.89 8.27
CA ILE A 15 7.09 -4.84 8.85
C ILE A 15 6.62 -3.92 7.73
N VAL A 16 5.31 -3.84 7.52
CA VAL A 16 4.71 -2.89 6.58
C VAL A 16 4.43 -1.57 7.30
N LEU A 17 4.93 -0.46 6.77
CA LEU A 17 4.70 0.87 7.34
C LEU A 17 3.31 1.41 6.93
N MET A 18 2.51 1.80 7.91
CA MET A 18 1.19 2.43 7.72
C MET A 18 1.28 3.96 7.91
N ASN A 19 0.14 4.67 7.86
CA ASN A 19 0.10 6.14 7.82
C ASN A 19 0.80 6.84 8.99
N ASP A 20 0.77 6.26 10.18
CA ASP A 20 1.36 6.85 11.39
C ASP A 20 2.80 6.36 11.65
N ALA A 21 3.42 5.72 10.65
CA ALA A 21 4.78 5.24 10.78
C ALA A 21 5.81 6.38 10.88
N GLN A 22 6.94 6.06 11.51
CA GLN A 22 8.11 6.94 11.57
C GLN A 22 8.58 7.40 10.18
N THR A 23 9.00 8.67 10.11
CA THR A 23 9.49 9.29 8.86
C THR A 23 10.95 8.93 8.55
N THR A 24 11.68 8.33 9.48
CA THR A 24 13.05 7.80 9.28
C THR A 24 13.05 6.27 9.40
N GLY A 25 14.12 5.60 8.98
CA GLY A 25 14.22 4.16 9.12
C GLY A 25 15.64 3.66 8.95
N GLY A 26 16.02 2.65 9.75
CA GLY A 26 17.35 2.04 9.74
C GLY A 26 17.39 0.61 9.20
N TYR A 27 16.24 0.01 8.87
CA TYR A 27 16.16 -1.36 8.39
C TYR A 27 16.17 -1.44 6.85
N PRO A 28 16.75 -2.51 6.26
CA PRO A 28 16.64 -2.80 4.84
C PRO A 28 15.19 -2.82 4.37
N ARG A 29 14.97 -2.33 3.14
CA ARG A 29 13.66 -2.32 2.47
C ARG A 29 13.66 -3.38 1.38
N ILE A 30 12.73 -4.31 1.44
CA ILE A 30 12.64 -5.40 0.46
C ILE A 30 11.59 -5.13 -0.63
N ALA A 31 10.56 -4.34 -0.31
CA ALA A 31 9.47 -4.00 -1.23
C ALA A 31 8.79 -2.68 -0.85
N CYS A 32 7.91 -2.20 -1.73
CA CYS A 32 6.96 -1.14 -1.45
C CYS A 32 5.61 -1.53 -2.07
N ILE A 33 4.56 -1.48 -1.26
CA ILE A 33 3.18 -1.71 -1.68
C ILE A 33 2.72 -0.47 -2.46
N ILE A 34 1.99 -0.69 -3.55
CA ILE A 34 1.48 0.39 -4.37
C ILE A 34 0.36 1.12 -3.62
N GLU A 35 0.27 2.43 -3.82
CA GLU A 35 -0.73 3.28 -3.14
C GLU A 35 -2.17 2.79 -3.39
N ALA A 36 -2.43 2.29 -4.61
CA ALA A 36 -3.75 1.81 -5.01
C ALA A 36 -4.27 0.67 -4.13
N ASP A 37 -3.38 -0.15 -3.55
CA ASP A 37 -3.71 -1.37 -2.80
C ASP A 37 -3.63 -1.19 -1.29
N MET A 38 -3.11 -0.06 -0.79
CA MET A 38 -2.91 0.19 0.65
C MET A 38 -4.18 0.04 1.48
N TYR A 39 -5.35 0.32 0.89
CA TYR A 39 -6.64 0.19 1.57
C TYR A 39 -7.00 -1.26 1.93
N HIS A 40 -6.47 -2.26 1.20
CA HIS A 40 -6.70 -3.66 1.53
C HIS A 40 -6.13 -3.99 2.90
N LEU A 41 -4.92 -3.51 3.22
CA LEU A 41 -4.27 -3.76 4.51
C LEU A 41 -5.09 -3.27 5.71
N ALA A 42 -5.82 -2.18 5.55
CA ALA A 42 -6.66 -1.61 6.61
C ALA A 42 -7.87 -2.51 6.95
N GLN A 43 -8.22 -3.46 6.08
CA GLN A 43 -9.40 -4.32 6.21
C GLN A 43 -9.07 -5.76 6.59
N ILE A 44 -7.79 -6.15 6.62
CA ILE A 44 -7.37 -7.53 6.87
C ILE A 44 -7.47 -7.83 8.37
N PRO A 45 -8.25 -8.84 8.80
CA PRO A 45 -8.31 -9.25 10.21
C PRO A 45 -6.98 -9.79 10.71
N LEU A 46 -6.73 -9.65 12.02
CA LEU A 46 -5.59 -10.27 12.67
C LEU A 46 -5.61 -11.79 12.47
N GLY A 47 -4.45 -12.36 12.14
CA GLY A 47 -4.28 -13.79 11.89
C GLY A 47 -4.66 -14.24 10.47
N GLN A 48 -5.16 -13.35 9.61
CA GLN A 48 -5.40 -13.67 8.20
C GLN A 48 -4.11 -13.52 7.38
N PRO A 49 -3.87 -14.41 6.39
CA PRO A 49 -2.67 -14.37 5.58
C PRO A 49 -2.67 -13.20 4.59
N ILE A 50 -1.48 -12.72 4.25
CA ILE A 50 -1.25 -11.70 3.22
C ILE A 50 -0.31 -12.28 2.18
N HIS A 51 -0.66 -12.15 0.90
CA HIS A 51 0.16 -12.60 -0.21
C HIS A 51 0.63 -11.39 -1.01
N PHE A 52 1.94 -11.25 -1.21
CA PHE A 52 2.51 -10.21 -2.06
C PHE A 52 2.58 -10.69 -3.49
N VAL A 53 2.27 -9.80 -4.43
CA VAL A 53 2.39 -10.03 -5.87
C VAL A 53 3.38 -9.04 -6.44
N GLN A 54 4.28 -9.52 -7.29
CA GLN A 54 5.21 -8.65 -8.00
C GLN A 54 4.43 -7.73 -8.94
N CYS A 55 4.73 -6.44 -8.89
CA CYS A 55 4.07 -5.42 -9.67
C CYS A 55 5.11 -4.61 -10.44
N SER A 56 4.85 -4.36 -11.72
CA SER A 56 5.61 -3.43 -12.53
C SER A 56 5.23 -1.99 -12.21
N LEU A 57 6.10 -1.05 -12.57
CA LEU A 57 5.80 0.38 -12.43
C LEU A 57 4.56 0.79 -13.26
N GLU A 58 4.38 0.19 -14.44
CA GLU A 58 3.25 0.49 -15.31
C GLU A 58 1.91 0.04 -14.69
N GLU A 59 1.85 -1.18 -14.18
CA GLU A 59 0.69 -1.71 -13.44
C GLU A 59 0.36 -0.83 -12.23
N ALA A 60 1.37 -0.43 -11.44
CA ALA A 60 1.18 0.45 -10.29
C ALA A 60 0.57 1.81 -10.68
N LEU A 61 1.06 2.41 -11.78
CA LEU A 61 0.56 3.69 -12.28
C LEU A 61 -0.83 3.57 -12.92
N ASN A 62 -1.13 2.44 -13.57
CA ASN A 62 -2.47 2.15 -14.11
C ASN A 62 -3.47 2.00 -12.97
N ALA A 63 -3.18 1.15 -11.97
CA ALA A 63 -4.04 0.93 -10.81
C ALA A 63 -4.34 2.23 -10.04
N ARG A 64 -3.31 3.08 -9.86
CA ARG A 64 -3.52 4.40 -9.23
C ARG A 64 -4.46 5.30 -10.04
N ARG A 65 -4.32 5.31 -11.37
CA ARG A 65 -5.21 6.08 -12.26
C ARG A 65 -6.64 5.56 -12.23
N GLU A 66 -6.83 4.25 -12.22
CA GLU A 66 -8.15 3.62 -12.13
C GLU A 66 -8.85 3.96 -10.82
N ARG A 67 -8.14 3.85 -9.69
CA ARG A 67 -8.65 4.26 -8.38
C ARG A 67 -9.07 5.73 -8.37
N GLN A 68 -8.23 6.62 -8.89
CA GLN A 68 -8.52 8.05 -8.95
C GLN A 68 -9.77 8.34 -9.79
N ARG A 69 -9.88 7.74 -10.97
CA ARG A 69 -11.06 7.86 -11.84
C ARG A 69 -12.33 7.37 -11.15
N TYR A 70 -12.26 6.26 -10.42
CA TYR A 70 -13.40 5.74 -9.67
C TYR A 70 -13.90 6.75 -8.61
N LEU A 71 -12.99 7.36 -7.86
CA LEU A 71 -13.35 8.39 -6.87
C LEU A 71 -13.94 9.65 -7.52
N GLU A 72 -13.41 10.07 -8.68
CA GLU A 72 -13.97 11.18 -9.45
C GLU A 72 -15.40 10.87 -9.95
N GLN A 73 -15.64 9.65 -10.44
CA GLN A 73 -16.97 9.19 -10.87
C GLN A 73 -17.98 9.21 -9.71
N LEU A 74 -17.60 8.75 -8.53
CA LEU A 74 -18.46 8.81 -7.33
C LEU A 74 -18.77 10.26 -6.94
N THR A 75 -17.78 11.15 -7.03
CA THR A 75 -17.95 12.58 -6.72
C THR A 75 -18.97 13.23 -7.67
N LEU A 76 -18.87 12.93 -8.97
CA LEU A 76 -19.83 13.42 -9.98
C LEU A 76 -21.24 12.87 -9.75
N ALA A 77 -21.36 11.58 -9.44
CA ALA A 77 -22.66 10.92 -9.23
C ALA A 77 -23.39 11.42 -7.97
N THR A 78 -22.66 11.90 -6.96
CA THR A 78 -23.23 12.43 -5.71
C THR A 78 -23.49 13.94 -5.74
N SER A 79 -22.99 14.65 -6.76
CA SER A 79 -23.17 16.09 -6.96
C SER A 79 -24.36 16.43 -7.88
N ALA A 80 -25.07 15.42 -8.38
CA ALA A 80 -26.29 15.52 -9.18
C ALA A 80 -27.52 15.17 -8.34
#